data_AF-A0A5K1CUU6-F1
#
_entry.id   AF-A0A5K1CUU6-F1
#
_cell.length_a   1.000
_cell.length_b   1.000
_cell.length_c   1.000
_cell.angle_alpha   90.00
_cell.angle_beta   90.00
_cell.angle_gamma   90.00
#
_symmetry.space_group_name_H-M   'P 1'
#
loop_
_entity.id
_entity.type
_entity.pdbx_description
1 polymer ?
#
loop_
_entity_poly.entity_id
_entity_poly.type
_entity_poly.pdbx_seq_one_letter_code
_entity_poly.pdbx_strand_id
1 'polypeptide(L)'
;LLRGITGTFRPGVLSAMMGVGAGTTTLMDVLSGRKTGGVIEGDIWIGGYLKVQKTFARVSGYCKQRDIHSPHITIEESLIYSPWLRLAPEIDPKTKW
;
A
#
# COMPACT_ATOMS: atom_id res chain seq x y z
N LEU A 1 -17.95 3.78 10.78
CA LEU A 1 -16.73 3.85 11.62
C LEU A 1 -15.87 5.06 11.28
N LEU A 2 -15.78 5.46 10.01
CA LEU A 2 -15.09 6.69 9.57
C LEU A 2 -16.15 7.61 8.93
N ARG A 3 -16.16 8.90 9.25
CA ARG A 3 -17.10 9.89 8.69
C ARG A 3 -16.39 11.23 8.50
N GLY A 4 -16.57 11.85 7.33
CA GLY A 4 -16.10 13.22 7.06
C GLY A 4 -14.58 13.42 7.12
N ILE A 5 -13.80 12.40 6.75
CA ILE A 5 -12.34 12.50 6.76
C ILE A 5 -11.87 13.16 5.48
N THR A 6 -11.08 14.23 5.62
CA THR A 6 -10.38 14.89 4.53
C THR A 6 -8.90 14.95 4.88
N GLY A 7 -8.05 14.84 3.87
CA GLY A 7 -6.60 14.82 4.07
C GLY A 7 -5.88 14.91 2.74
N THR A 8 -4.67 15.46 2.77
CA THR A 8 -3.79 15.53 1.59
C THR A 8 -2.41 15.03 1.98
N PHE A 9 -1.84 14.19 1.12
CA PHE A 9 -0.49 13.65 1.30
C PHE A 9 0.41 14.29 0.25
N ARG A 10 1.47 14.95 0.69
CA ARG A 10 2.44 15.59 -0.22
C ARG A 10 3.58 14.63 -0.55
N PRO A 11 4.03 14.55 -1.80
CA PRO A 11 5.21 13.76 -2.16
C PRO A 11 6.43 14.27 -1.39
N GLY A 12 7.28 13.35 -0.93
CA GLY A 12 8.50 13.65 -0.16
C GLY A 12 8.29 13.93 1.33
N VAL A 13 7.04 13.91 1.82
CA VAL A 13 6.75 14.12 3.25
C VAL A 13 6.28 12.82 3.89
N LEU A 14 6.97 12.40 4.94
CA LEU A 14 6.50 11.31 5.79
C LEU A 14 5.27 11.78 6.57
N SER A 15 4.10 11.27 6.19
CA SER A 15 2.85 11.55 6.87
C SER A 15 2.55 10.43 7.88
N ALA A 16 2.52 10.78 9.17
CA ALA A 16 2.15 9.84 10.22
C ALA A 16 0.68 10.04 10.60
N MET A 17 -0.11 8.97 10.53
CA MET A 17 -1.47 8.96 11.05
C MET A 17 -1.48 8.24 12.39
N MET A 18 -1.76 8.97 13.47
CA MET A 18 -1.86 8.41 14.81
C MET A 18 -3.28 8.55 15.33
N GLY A 19 -3.80 7.49 15.94
CA GLY A 19 -5.13 7.49 16.55
C GLY A 19 -5.29 6.27 17.45
N VAL A 20 -6.05 6.45 18.54
CA VAL A 20 -6.40 5.37 19.45
C VAL A 20 -7.60 4.58 18.89
N GLY A 21 -7.39 3.31 18.53
CA GLY A 21 -8.45 2.40 18.08
C GLY A 21 -8.37 1.93 16.61
N ALA A 22 -9.44 1.28 16.14
CA ALA A 22 -9.48 0.56 14.85
C ALA A 22 -9.61 1.46 13.59
N GLY A 23 -9.87 2.77 13.78
CA GLY A 23 -10.15 3.71 12.69
C GLY A 23 -8.95 3.99 11.78
N THR A 24 -7.75 4.09 12.36
CA THR A 24 -6.49 4.37 11.65
C THR A 24 -6.14 3.25 10.67
N THR A 25 -6.09 2.01 11.16
CA THR A 25 -5.81 0.83 10.32
C THR A 25 -6.91 0.64 9.28
N THR A 26 -8.17 0.91 9.64
CA THR A 26 -9.29 0.83 8.69
C THR A 26 -9.17 1.87 7.57
N LEU A 27 -8.71 3.09 7.86
CA LEU A 27 -8.50 4.11 6.83
C LEU A 27 -7.36 3.68 5.88
N MET A 28 -6.26 3.16 6.43
CA MET A 28 -5.16 2.64 5.61
C MET A 28 -5.57 1.42 4.76
N ASP A 29 -6.44 0.55 5.25
CA ASP A 29 -6.98 -0.58 4.48
C ASP A 29 -7.90 -0.13 3.33
N VAL A 30 -8.65 0.97 3.52
CA VAL A 30 -9.49 1.57 2.47
C VAL A 30 -8.62 2.27 1.42
N LEU A 31 -7.62 3.05 1.85
CA LEU A 31 -6.66 3.69 0.94
C LEU A 31 -5.87 2.64 0.15
N SER A 32 -5.41 1.57 0.78
CA SER A 32 -4.73 0.45 0.11
C SER A 32 -5.64 -0.37 -0.82
N GLY A 33 -6.96 -0.16 -0.76
CA GLY A 33 -7.93 -0.92 -1.55
C GLY A 33 -8.04 -2.39 -1.12
N ARG A 34 -7.72 -2.70 0.15
CA ARG A 34 -7.84 -4.06 0.70
C ARG A 34 -9.12 -4.28 1.52
N LYS A 35 -9.86 -3.22 1.84
CA LYS A 35 -11.19 -3.33 2.47
C LYS A 35 -12.22 -3.84 1.45
N THR A 36 -12.64 -5.10 1.57
CA THR A 36 -13.64 -5.75 0.69
C THR A 36 -15.08 -5.69 1.22
N GLY A 37 -15.31 -5.13 2.41
CA GLY A 37 -16.64 -5.08 3.03
C GLY A 37 -17.02 -3.68 3.52
N GLY A 38 -18.28 -3.31 3.29
CA GLY A 38 -18.87 -2.01 3.64
C GLY A 38 -19.06 -1.08 2.44
N VAL A 39 -19.86 -0.03 2.60
CA VAL A 39 -20.02 1.04 1.62
C VAL A 39 -18.89 2.04 1.83
N ILE A 40 -18.10 2.27 0.78
CA ILE A 40 -17.03 3.27 0.76
C ILE A 40 -17.52 4.39 -0.16
N GLU A 41 -17.81 5.55 0.40
CA GLU A 41 -18.26 6.73 -0.33
C GLU A 41 -17.21 7.84 -0.18
N GLY A 42 -17.00 8.59 -1.25
CA GLY A 42 -16.02 9.68 -1.33
C GLY A 42 -14.97 9.46 -2.42
N ASP A 43 -14.29 10.54 -2.78
CA ASP A 43 -13.32 10.56 -3.86
C ASP A 43 -11.89 10.51 -3.31
N ILE A 44 -11.07 9.63 -3.88
CA ILE A 44 -9.63 9.54 -3.58
C ILE A 44 -8.87 9.90 -4.84
N TRP A 45 -8.02 10.92 -4.73
CA TRP A 45 -7.23 11.44 -5.85
C TRP A 45 -5.75 11.10 -5.64
N ILE A 46 -5.10 10.61 -6.69
CA ILE A 46 -3.68 10.23 -6.68
C ILE A 46 -3.02 10.92 -7.86
N GLY A 47 -2.10 11.85 -7.59
CA GLY A 47 -1.42 12.61 -8.64
C GLY A 47 -2.36 13.39 -9.56
N GLY A 48 -3.54 13.80 -9.07
CA GLY A 48 -4.55 14.53 -9.85
C GLY A 48 -5.57 13.66 -10.57
N TYR A 49 -5.45 12.33 -10.51
CA TYR A 49 -6.40 11.40 -11.14
C TYR A 49 -7.23 10.65 -10.09
N LEU A 50 -8.45 10.27 -10.46
CA LEU A 50 -9.29 9.43 -9.61
C LEU A 50 -8.62 8.05 -9.41
N LYS A 51 -8.62 7.58 -8.17
CA LYS A 51 -7.99 6.30 -7.80
C LYS A 51 -8.64 5.11 -8.52
N VAL A 52 -7.86 4.44 -9.37
CA VAL A 52 -8.22 3.14 -9.96
C VAL A 52 -7.52 2.02 -9.19
N GLN A 53 -8.30 1.13 -8.57
CA GLN A 53 -7.77 0.09 -7.67
C GLN A 53 -6.75 -0.86 -8.35
N LYS A 54 -7.00 -1.25 -9.61
CA LYS A 54 -6.08 -2.11 -10.39
C LYS A 54 -4.70 -1.48 -10.59
N THR A 55 -4.66 -0.20 -10.94
CA THR A 55 -3.39 0.52 -11.18
C THR A 55 -2.71 0.85 -9.86
N PHE A 56 -3.48 1.22 -8.84
CA PHE A 56 -2.97 1.59 -7.53
C PHE A 56 -2.14 0.48 -6.88
N ALA A 57 -2.63 -0.76 -6.91
CA ALA A 57 -1.92 -1.90 -6.34
C ALA A 57 -0.54 -2.16 -6.97
N ARG A 58 -0.28 -1.65 -8.19
CA ARG A 58 1.02 -1.78 -8.87
C ARG A 58 2.00 -0.69 -8.48
N VAL A 59 1.52 0.49 -8.13
CA VAL A 59 2.35 1.68 -7.82
C VAL A 59 2.50 1.92 -6.31
N SER A 60 1.66 1.30 -5.48
CA SER A 60 1.70 1.46 -4.03
C SER A 60 2.14 0.17 -3.33
N GLY A 61 3.04 0.28 -2.35
CA GLY A 61 3.33 -0.78 -1.38
C GLY A 61 2.53 -0.57 -0.09
N TYR A 62 1.90 -1.62 0.43
CA TYR A 62 1.22 -1.59 1.73
C TYR A 62 1.80 -2.66 2.66
N CYS A 63 2.46 -2.23 3.73
CA CYS A 63 2.95 -3.08 4.79
C CYS A 63 1.88 -3.20 5.87
N LYS A 64 1.50 -4.43 6.21
CA LYS A 64 0.52 -4.69 7.26
C LYS A 64 1.18 -4.56 8.63
N GLN A 65 0.36 -4.39 9.67
CA GLN A 65 0.83 -4.38 11.06
C GLN A 65 1.50 -5.70 11.50
N ARG A 66 1.18 -6.81 10.83
CA ARG A 66 1.88 -8.09 11.01
C ARG A 66 2.54 -8.49 9.71
N ASP A 67 3.83 -8.76 9.82
CA ASP A 67 4.61 -9.29 8.72
C ASP A 67 4.26 -10.76 8.49
N ILE A 68 4.16 -11.15 7.22
CA ILE A 68 3.93 -12.54 6.82
C ILE A 68 5.17 -12.94 6.04
N HIS A 69 6.06 -13.68 6.69
CA HIS A 69 7.25 -14.26 6.08
C HIS A 69 7.21 -15.78 6.23
N SER A 70 7.78 -16.48 5.26
CA SER A 70 7.99 -17.92 5.38
C SER A 70 9.14 -18.18 6.35
N PRO A 71 8.98 -19.04 7.36
CA PRO A 71 10.03 -19.32 8.34
C PRO A 71 11.22 -20.09 7.77
N HIS A 72 11.13 -20.61 6.54
CA HIS A 72 12.14 -21.46 5.91
C HIS A 72 13.03 -20.72 4.89
N ILE A 73 12.90 -19.39 4.77
CA ILE A 73 13.60 -18.60 3.76
C ILE A 73 14.44 -17.54 4.47
N THR A 74 15.67 -17.34 4.00
CA THR A 74 16.56 -16.29 4.52
C THR A 74 16.08 -14.89 4.12
N ILE A 75 16.58 -13.85 4.79
CA ILE A 75 16.23 -12.46 4.48
C ILE A 75 16.64 -12.13 3.03
N GLU A 76 17.80 -12.60 2.59
CA GLU A 76 18.33 -12.38 1.25
C GLU A 76 17.42 -12.97 0.17
N GLU A 77 17.03 -14.23 0.32
CA GLU A 77 16.13 -14.90 -0.63
C GLU A 77 14.75 -14.24 -0.68
N SER A 78 14.20 -13.83 0.46
CA SER A 78 12.91 -13.11 0.51
C SER A 78 12.99 -11.75 -0.18
N LEU A 79 14.12 -11.05 -0.03
CA LEU A 79 14.36 -9.75 -0.65
C LEU A 79 14.56 -9.87 -2.15
N ILE A 80 15.20 -10.94 -2.65
CA ILE A 80 15.37 -11.21 -4.08
C ILE A 80 14.05 -11.63 -4.73
N TYR A 81 13.25 -12.47 -4.05
CA TYR A 81 12.05 -13.05 -4.63
C TYR A 81 10.91 -12.02 -4.86
N SER A 82 10.80 -11.02 -3.98
CA SER A 82 9.77 -9.96 -4.07
C SER A 82 9.86 -9.09 -5.34
N PRO A 83 11.02 -8.51 -5.71
CA PRO A 83 11.22 -7.77 -6.96
C PRO A 83 10.98 -8.64 -8.19
N TRP A 84 11.41 -9.90 -8.20
CA TRP A 84 11.22 -10.81 -9.34
C TRP A 84 9.74 -11.03 -9.69
N LEU A 85 8.87 -11.07 -8.70
CA LEU A 85 7.43 -11.24 -8.91
C LEU A 85 6.68 -9.94 -9.23
N ARG A 86 7.25 -8.78 -8.89
CA ARG A 86 6.57 -7.48 -8.98
C ARG A 86 7.05 -6.62 -10.14
N LEU A 87 8.30 -6.77 -10.55
CA LEU A 87 8.92 -5.97 -11.61
C LEU A 87 8.69 -6.61 -12.98
N ALA A 88 8.60 -5.77 -14.01
CA ALA A 88 8.53 -6.24 -15.39
C ALA A 88 9.81 -7.03 -15.75
N PRO A 89 9.70 -8.07 -16.62
CA PRO A 89 10.85 -8.86 -17.03
C PRO A 89 11.92 -8.02 -17.75
N GLU A 90 11.53 -6.88 -18.31
CA GLU A 90 12.35 -5.94 -19.10
C GLU A 90 13.32 -5.09 -18.25
N ILE A 91 13.19 -5.10 -16.92
CA ILE A 91 14.08 -4.31 -16.04
C ILE A 91 15.43 -5.02 -15.90
N ASP A 92 16.51 -4.25 -16.12
CA ASP A 92 17.89 -4.73 -16.09
C ASP A 92 18.17 -5.46 -14.76
N PRO A 93 18.62 -6.72 -14.78
CA PRO A 93 18.95 -7.48 -13.57
C PRO A 93 19.97 -6.77 -12.67
N LYS A 94 20.80 -5.85 -13.21
CA LYS A 94 21.71 -4.99 -12.42
C LYS A 94 21.04 -3.80 -11.73
N THR A 95 19.73 -3.60 -11.90
CA THR A 95 18.94 -2.59 -11.16
C THR A 95 17.83 -3.22 -10.33
N LYS A 96 17.77 -4.56 -10.30
CA LYS A 96 16.81 -5.35 -9.50
C LYS A 96 17.29 -5.60 -8.06
N TRP A 97 18.48 -5.10 -7.70
CA TRP A 97 19.07 -5.10 -6.37
C TRP A 97 19.16 -3.67 -5.83
#